data_AF-A0A7V1C2C3-F1
#
_entry.id   AF-A0A7V1C2C3-F1
#
_cell.length_a   1.000
_cell.length_b   1.000
_cell.length_c   1.000
_cell.angle_alpha   90.00
_cell.angle_beta   90.00
_cell.angle_gamma   90.00
#
_symmetry.space_group_name_H-M   'P 1'
#
loop_
_entity.id
_entity.type
_entity.pdbx_description
1 polymer ?
#
loop_
_entity_poly.entity_id
_entity_poly.type
_entity_poly.pdbx_seq_one_letter_code
_entity_poly.pdbx_strand_id
1 'polypeptide(L)'
;MRFFSSSVAFLVSFFAFTSTGFASQAGEAAAATNIPPAWWIAPLASVIALVIAYIFYRKVMAAPEGNEKMITIAGHVREGAYAYLFSQYKVVAFVFLLLFIAFSALAYFGVQNPFMPVAFLTAGFFSALCGFLGMKTATSASSRTAQGASKSLNSALQVAFRSGAVMGLIVVGFGLLNITLWYLILDKLVYTAEHMKQGLEFLGLTLVPKGMLASSKLGEITATMVTFGMGASTQALFARVGGGIYTKAADVGADLVGKVEEGIPEDDPRNPATIADNVGDNVGDVAGMGADLFESYCGSILATAALGAALSINVLAGEGMNPLGAVLAPTLVAGIGILLSIVGIFLVRCKDDATQKNLLHALLTGTLSSSVLIIAAVAVMAGTGWISWGIFGSVVAGLVAGVLIGQFTEYYTSDEYSPTREIAEQAEMGAATTIINGFATGMYSAALPVIAIVACILCAFGFAGGFTHMALGLYGIGFAAVGMLATLGITLATDAYGPIADNAGGNAEMAGLGEEVRKRTDALDALGNTTAATGKGFAIGSAALTAMALLAALFGSIRIWIARLASESADGLYTVGKVSFFSGETTKQIEGAINVTTASIAD
;
A
#
# COMPACT_ATOMS: atom_id res chain seq x y z
N MET A 1 -40.68 1.16 9.97
CA MET A 1 -40.60 -0.32 10.06
C MET A 1 -40.53 -1.02 8.70
N ARG A 2 -41.44 -0.77 7.74
CA ARG A 2 -41.32 -1.31 6.36
C ARG A 2 -40.10 -0.83 5.57
N PHE A 3 -39.62 0.39 5.84
CA PHE A 3 -38.42 0.94 5.18
C PHE A 3 -37.12 0.22 5.59
N PHE A 4 -36.98 -0.18 6.86
CA PHE A 4 -35.78 -0.86 7.36
C PHE A 4 -35.68 -2.32 6.92
N SER A 5 -36.79 -3.07 6.89
CA SER A 5 -36.75 -4.44 6.35
C SER A 5 -36.58 -4.45 4.82
N SER A 6 -37.10 -3.42 4.13
CA SER A 6 -36.85 -3.21 2.70
C SER A 6 -35.40 -2.88 2.41
N SER A 7 -34.71 -2.08 3.21
CA SER A 7 -33.28 -1.78 2.99
C SER A 7 -32.39 -2.99 3.29
N VAL A 8 -32.70 -3.81 4.30
CA VAL A 8 -31.94 -5.03 4.60
C VAL A 8 -32.23 -6.12 3.56
N ALA A 9 -33.47 -6.32 3.15
CA ALA A 9 -33.81 -7.25 2.07
C ALA A 9 -33.27 -6.76 0.72
N PHE A 10 -33.26 -5.45 0.47
CA PHE A 10 -32.64 -4.86 -0.73
C PHE A 10 -31.12 -5.06 -0.68
N LEU A 11 -30.44 -4.78 0.45
CA LEU A 11 -29.02 -5.06 0.60
C LEU A 11 -28.74 -6.57 0.41
N VAL A 12 -29.47 -7.47 1.05
CA VAL A 12 -29.25 -8.92 0.92
C VAL A 12 -29.53 -9.43 -0.51
N SER A 13 -30.59 -8.98 -1.16
CA SER A 13 -30.88 -9.33 -2.57
C SER A 13 -29.92 -8.66 -3.56
N PHE A 14 -29.38 -7.48 -3.23
CA PHE A 14 -28.34 -6.78 -3.99
C PHE A 14 -26.96 -7.46 -3.80
N PHE A 15 -26.76 -8.14 -2.67
CA PHE A 15 -25.62 -9.02 -2.36
C PHE A 15 -25.83 -10.49 -2.73
N ALA A 16 -26.86 -10.81 -3.55
CA ALA A 16 -27.08 -12.14 -4.07
C ALA A 16 -26.02 -12.52 -5.12
N PHE A 17 -24.84 -12.91 -4.63
CA PHE A 17 -23.84 -13.60 -5.43
C PHE A 17 -24.42 -14.95 -5.88
N THR A 18 -24.48 -15.16 -7.19
CA THR A 18 -24.87 -16.43 -7.81
C THR A 18 -23.83 -17.52 -7.47
N SER A 19 -24.07 -18.26 -6.39
CA SER A 19 -23.26 -19.42 -5.97
C SER A 19 -23.65 -20.72 -6.69
N THR A 20 -24.31 -20.66 -7.84
CA THR A 20 -24.71 -21.85 -8.63
C THR A 20 -23.53 -22.57 -9.30
N GLY A 21 -22.33 -22.53 -8.70
CA GLY A 21 -21.15 -23.27 -9.14
C GLY A 21 -20.56 -24.24 -8.10
N PHE A 22 -21.07 -24.29 -6.86
CA PHE A 22 -20.51 -25.16 -5.82
C PHE A 22 -21.12 -26.57 -5.76
N ALA A 23 -22.07 -26.88 -6.64
CA ALA A 23 -22.65 -28.21 -6.76
C ALA A 23 -22.93 -28.55 -8.23
N SER A 24 -21.91 -29.07 -8.92
CA SER A 24 -22.03 -30.18 -9.87
C SER A 24 -20.78 -30.26 -10.76
N GLN A 25 -19.91 -31.20 -10.42
CA GLN A 25 -19.31 -32.21 -11.30
C GLN A 25 -18.02 -32.69 -10.64
N ALA A 26 -18.20 -33.68 -9.77
CA ALA A 26 -17.15 -34.57 -9.30
C ALA A 26 -16.66 -35.38 -10.52
N GLY A 27 -15.75 -34.80 -11.28
CA GLY A 27 -15.34 -35.42 -12.54
C GLY A 27 -14.16 -34.79 -13.25
N GLU A 28 -13.40 -33.88 -12.65
CA GLU A 28 -12.12 -33.41 -13.23
C GLU A 28 -11.22 -32.65 -12.23
N ALA A 29 -11.42 -32.82 -10.92
CA ALA A 29 -10.66 -32.14 -9.86
C ALA A 29 -9.27 -32.77 -9.60
N ALA A 30 -8.60 -33.24 -10.65
CA ALA A 30 -7.23 -33.76 -10.60
C ALA A 30 -6.19 -32.80 -11.21
N ALA A 31 -6.58 -31.60 -11.65
CA ALA A 31 -5.66 -30.69 -12.37
C ALA A 31 -5.72 -29.24 -11.86
N ALA A 32 -4.99 -28.91 -10.79
CA ALA A 32 -4.68 -27.50 -10.44
C ALA A 32 -3.52 -27.33 -9.44
N THR A 33 -2.50 -28.19 -9.46
CA THR A 33 -1.33 -28.05 -8.56
C THR A 33 -0.14 -27.34 -9.19
N ASN A 34 -0.18 -27.03 -10.49
CA ASN A 34 0.95 -26.43 -11.18
C ASN A 34 0.76 -24.92 -11.29
N ILE A 35 1.62 -24.19 -10.57
CA ILE A 35 1.73 -22.74 -10.66
C ILE A 35 2.18 -22.40 -12.09
N PRO A 36 1.45 -21.55 -12.83
CA PRO A 36 1.81 -21.24 -14.21
C PRO A 36 3.21 -20.60 -14.30
N PRO A 37 4.00 -20.87 -15.35
CA PRO A 37 5.36 -20.35 -15.49
C PRO A 37 5.46 -18.82 -15.38
N ALA A 38 4.51 -18.08 -15.95
CA ALA A 38 4.54 -16.61 -15.91
C ALA A 38 4.39 -16.05 -14.50
N TRP A 39 3.75 -16.75 -13.56
CA TRP A 39 3.62 -16.28 -12.19
C TRP A 39 4.97 -16.15 -11.48
N TRP A 40 5.98 -16.94 -11.87
CA TRP A 40 7.33 -16.86 -11.30
C TRP A 40 8.03 -15.52 -11.57
N ILE A 41 7.51 -14.69 -12.47
CA ILE A 41 7.93 -13.29 -12.62
C ILE A 41 7.77 -12.54 -11.30
N ALA A 42 6.71 -12.79 -10.52
CA ALA A 42 6.45 -12.08 -9.26
C ALA A 42 7.56 -12.28 -8.21
N PRO A 43 7.87 -13.52 -7.75
CA PRO A 43 8.96 -13.73 -6.80
C PRO A 43 10.35 -13.40 -7.38
N LEU A 44 10.55 -13.55 -8.70
CA LEU A 44 11.83 -13.17 -9.31
C LEU A 44 12.01 -11.64 -9.32
N ALA A 45 10.97 -10.89 -9.66
CA ALA A 45 10.98 -9.43 -9.66
C ALA A 45 11.21 -8.87 -8.25
N SER A 46 10.62 -9.47 -7.23
CA SER A 46 10.84 -9.05 -5.84
C SER A 46 12.30 -9.22 -5.41
N VAL A 47 12.93 -10.35 -5.75
CA VAL A 47 14.37 -10.56 -5.51
C VAL A 47 15.23 -9.58 -6.32
N ILE A 48 14.90 -9.36 -7.59
CA ILE A 48 15.60 -8.38 -8.43
C ILE A 48 15.52 -6.98 -7.82
N ALA A 49 14.34 -6.57 -7.32
CA ALA A 49 14.18 -5.27 -6.65
C ALA A 49 15.10 -5.13 -5.44
N LEU A 50 15.17 -6.14 -4.57
CA LEU A 50 16.05 -6.13 -3.40
C LEU A 50 17.54 -6.10 -3.79
N VAL A 51 17.93 -6.81 -4.86
CA VAL A 51 19.29 -6.76 -5.40
C VAL A 51 19.62 -5.38 -5.95
N ILE A 52 18.72 -4.77 -6.72
CA ILE A 52 18.90 -3.41 -7.26
C ILE A 52 18.92 -2.38 -6.14
N ALA A 53 18.06 -2.52 -5.12
CA ALA A 53 18.08 -1.68 -3.92
C ALA A 53 19.44 -1.76 -3.22
N TYR A 54 20.00 -2.97 -3.05
CA TYR A 54 21.33 -3.14 -2.49
C TYR A 54 22.43 -2.50 -3.37
N ILE A 55 22.33 -2.61 -4.70
CA ILE A 55 23.26 -1.95 -5.63
C ILE A 55 23.16 -0.42 -5.49
N PHE A 56 21.97 0.16 -5.41
CA PHE A 56 21.79 1.60 -5.19
C PHE A 56 22.30 2.02 -3.82
N TYR A 57 22.01 1.27 -2.76
CA TYR A 57 22.57 1.51 -1.44
C TYR A 57 24.10 1.56 -1.48
N ARG A 58 24.75 0.57 -2.13
CA ARG A 58 26.21 0.56 -2.29
C ARG A 58 26.73 1.77 -3.07
N LYS A 59 26.01 2.21 -4.11
CA LYS A 59 26.37 3.42 -4.88
C LYS A 59 26.24 4.69 -4.05
N VAL A 60 25.19 4.81 -3.23
CA VAL A 60 25.03 5.94 -2.29
C VAL A 60 26.16 5.91 -1.27
N MET A 61 26.45 4.75 -0.65
CA MET A 61 27.51 4.63 0.35
C MET A 61 28.90 4.96 -0.20
N ALA A 62 29.14 4.70 -1.50
CA ALA A 62 30.38 5.05 -2.19
C ALA A 62 30.50 6.55 -2.54
N ALA A 63 29.41 7.32 -2.50
CA ALA A 63 29.46 8.76 -2.69
C ALA A 63 30.19 9.43 -1.50
N PRO A 64 30.99 10.49 -1.75
CA PRO A 64 31.69 11.19 -0.68
C PRO A 64 30.73 11.81 0.34
N GLU A 65 31.04 11.68 1.63
CA GLU A 65 30.22 12.23 2.73
C GLU A 65 30.40 13.74 2.95
N GLY A 66 31.38 14.32 2.27
CA GLY A 66 31.75 15.73 2.40
C GLY A 66 32.83 15.97 3.46
N ASN A 67 32.79 17.13 4.10
CA ASN A 67 33.79 17.53 5.08
C ASN A 67 33.49 16.96 6.49
N GLU A 68 34.45 17.11 7.41
CA GLU A 68 34.35 16.58 8.78
C GLU A 68 33.12 17.10 9.54
N LYS A 69 32.74 18.36 9.32
CA LYS A 69 31.59 18.98 9.97
C LYS A 69 30.28 18.37 9.47
N MET A 70 30.14 18.19 8.15
CA MET A 70 28.99 17.52 7.53
C MET A 70 28.81 16.08 8.04
N ILE A 71 29.91 15.34 8.14
CA ILE A 71 29.94 13.96 8.65
C ILE A 71 29.50 13.93 10.12
N THR A 72 30.00 14.86 10.93
CA THR A 72 29.65 14.95 12.35
C THR A 72 28.16 15.24 12.55
N ILE A 73 27.60 16.21 11.82
CA ILE A 73 26.18 16.57 11.88
C ILE A 73 25.30 15.39 11.46
N ALA A 74 25.60 14.76 10.32
CA ALA A 74 24.86 13.58 9.87
C ALA A 74 25.01 12.41 10.86
N GLY A 75 26.14 12.31 11.54
CA GLY A 75 26.37 11.37 12.65
C GLY A 75 25.37 11.55 13.79
N HIS A 76 25.17 12.79 14.25
CA HIS A 76 24.22 13.10 15.32
C HIS A 76 22.77 12.83 14.90
N VAL A 77 22.38 13.22 13.69
CA VAL A 77 21.03 12.93 13.15
C VAL A 77 20.81 11.42 13.07
N ARG A 78 21.79 10.67 12.57
CA ARG A 78 21.70 9.19 12.50
C ARG A 78 21.59 8.54 13.87
N GLU A 79 22.35 9.01 14.86
CA GLU A 79 22.28 8.51 16.23
C GLU A 79 20.91 8.78 16.86
N GLY A 80 20.40 10.01 16.71
CA GLY A 80 19.07 10.40 17.18
C GLY A 80 17.95 9.58 16.54
N ALA A 81 18.00 9.38 15.22
CA ALA A 81 17.03 8.59 14.49
C ALA A 81 17.01 7.11 14.95
N TYR A 82 18.19 6.51 15.16
CA TYR A 82 18.26 5.16 15.73
C TYR A 82 17.75 5.08 17.16
N ALA A 83 18.13 6.04 18.01
CA ALA A 83 17.66 6.08 19.40
C ALA A 83 16.14 6.15 19.48
N TYR A 84 15.52 7.04 18.68
CA TYR A 84 14.08 7.15 18.57
C TYR A 84 13.44 5.86 18.06
N LEU A 85 13.90 5.34 16.91
CA LEU A 85 13.27 4.19 16.27
C LEU A 85 13.35 2.93 17.14
N PHE A 86 14.47 2.70 17.82
CA PHE A 86 14.58 1.58 18.76
C PHE A 86 13.69 1.75 19.99
N SER A 87 13.48 2.98 20.46
CA SER A 87 12.52 3.26 21.53
C SER A 87 11.09 2.94 21.09
N GLN A 88 10.70 3.43 19.91
CA GLN A 88 9.41 3.15 19.31
C GLN A 88 9.20 1.64 19.12
N TYR A 89 10.18 0.94 18.54
CA TYR A 89 10.08 -0.50 18.27
C TYR A 89 10.00 -1.34 19.54
N LYS A 90 10.57 -0.91 20.67
CA LYS A 90 10.36 -1.59 21.97
C LYS A 90 8.90 -1.52 22.40
N VAL A 91 8.27 -0.36 22.28
CA VAL A 91 6.84 -0.18 22.62
C VAL A 91 5.97 -0.97 21.65
N VAL A 92 6.26 -0.89 20.36
CA VAL A 92 5.49 -1.63 19.35
C VAL A 92 5.66 -3.14 19.51
N ALA A 93 6.86 -3.64 19.80
CA ALA A 93 7.09 -5.06 20.08
C ALA A 93 6.27 -5.56 21.28
N PHE A 94 6.09 -4.74 22.31
CA PHE A 94 5.22 -5.06 23.44
C PHE A 94 3.74 -5.17 23.02
N VAL A 95 3.25 -4.22 22.20
CA VAL A 95 1.87 -4.28 21.66
C VAL A 95 1.69 -5.51 20.78
N PHE A 96 2.67 -5.81 19.91
CA PHE A 96 2.66 -7.00 19.05
C PHE A 96 2.65 -8.29 19.87
N LEU A 97 3.37 -8.36 20.99
CA LEU A 97 3.34 -9.50 21.90
C LEU A 97 1.94 -9.71 22.50
N LEU A 98 1.29 -8.63 22.98
CA LEU A 98 -0.07 -8.71 23.53
C LEU A 98 -1.08 -9.18 22.47
N LEU A 99 -1.03 -8.61 21.27
CA LEU A 99 -1.89 -9.00 20.16
C LEU A 99 -1.63 -10.43 19.70
N PHE A 100 -0.36 -10.85 19.65
CA PHE A 100 0.01 -12.22 19.33
C PHE A 100 -0.57 -13.23 20.34
N ILE A 101 -0.50 -12.94 21.65
CA ILE A 101 -1.11 -13.78 22.68
C ILE A 101 -2.64 -13.82 22.50
N ALA A 102 -3.27 -12.67 22.27
CA ALA A 102 -4.72 -12.59 22.06
C ALA A 102 -5.17 -13.38 20.82
N PHE A 103 -4.50 -13.23 19.68
CA PHE A 103 -4.83 -13.98 18.46
C PHE A 103 -4.53 -15.47 18.61
N SER A 104 -3.47 -15.83 19.34
CA SER A 104 -3.17 -17.24 19.62
C SER A 104 -4.26 -17.89 20.48
N ALA A 105 -4.76 -17.18 21.49
CA ALA A 105 -5.89 -17.64 22.29
C ALA A 105 -7.16 -17.79 21.44
N LEU A 106 -7.49 -16.80 20.60
CA LEU A 106 -8.64 -16.87 19.71
C LEU A 106 -8.53 -18.00 18.68
N ALA A 107 -7.31 -18.26 18.18
CA ALA A 107 -7.04 -19.39 17.28
C ALA A 107 -7.24 -20.73 17.99
N TYR A 108 -6.78 -20.84 19.25
CA TYR A 108 -6.97 -22.04 20.06
C TYR A 108 -8.44 -22.33 20.36
N PHE A 109 -9.26 -21.31 20.56
CA PHE A 109 -10.72 -21.44 20.72
C PHE A 109 -11.48 -21.63 19.39
N GLY A 110 -10.78 -21.74 18.25
CA GLY A 110 -11.41 -21.92 16.93
C GLY A 110 -12.18 -20.70 16.42
N VAL A 111 -12.03 -19.54 17.06
CA VAL A 111 -12.65 -18.26 16.65
C VAL A 111 -11.86 -17.60 15.54
N GLN A 112 -10.54 -17.81 15.51
CA GLN A 112 -9.62 -17.20 14.56
C GLN A 112 -8.88 -18.25 13.72
N ASN A 113 -8.49 -17.87 12.50
CA ASN A 113 -7.63 -18.71 11.66
C ASN A 113 -6.29 -19.02 12.37
N PRO A 114 -5.82 -20.28 12.38
CA PRO A 114 -4.62 -20.69 13.13
C PRO A 114 -3.31 -20.07 12.62
N PHE A 115 -3.28 -19.58 11.38
CA PHE A 115 -2.13 -18.91 10.80
C PHE A 115 -2.08 -17.42 11.13
N MET A 116 -3.21 -16.80 11.55
CA MET A 116 -3.30 -15.37 11.86
C MET A 116 -2.17 -14.88 12.80
N PRO A 117 -1.85 -15.55 13.93
CA PRO A 117 -0.83 -15.04 14.84
C PRO A 117 0.56 -14.97 14.19
N VAL A 118 0.91 -15.97 13.38
CA VAL A 118 2.22 -16.03 12.70
C VAL A 118 2.26 -15.07 11.52
N ALA A 119 1.20 -15.05 10.69
CA ALA A 119 1.04 -14.12 9.59
C ALA A 119 1.17 -12.66 10.05
N PHE A 120 0.46 -12.31 11.12
CA PHE A 120 0.52 -11.01 11.79
C PHE A 120 1.96 -10.59 12.14
N LEU A 121 2.72 -11.48 12.81
CA LEU A 121 4.10 -11.18 13.17
C LEU A 121 5.01 -11.01 11.94
N THR A 122 4.88 -11.88 10.93
CA THR A 122 5.72 -11.79 9.74
C THR A 122 5.48 -10.50 8.94
N ALA A 123 4.21 -10.10 8.78
CA ALA A 123 3.87 -8.87 8.07
C ALA A 123 4.34 -7.62 8.83
N GLY A 124 4.14 -7.57 10.15
CA GLY A 124 4.63 -6.48 10.99
C GLY A 124 6.16 -6.39 10.98
N PHE A 125 6.86 -7.53 10.99
CA PHE A 125 8.32 -7.58 10.88
C PHE A 125 8.82 -6.97 9.56
N PHE A 126 8.25 -7.39 8.41
CA PHE A 126 8.68 -6.83 7.11
C PHE A 126 8.31 -5.34 6.97
N SER A 127 7.17 -4.91 7.50
CA SER A 127 6.80 -3.49 7.55
C SER A 127 7.81 -2.67 8.37
N ALA A 128 8.18 -3.16 9.56
CA ALA A 128 9.21 -2.54 10.41
C ALA A 128 10.58 -2.53 9.72
N LEU A 129 10.95 -3.64 9.06
CA LEU A 129 12.21 -3.76 8.35
C LEU A 129 12.31 -2.75 7.20
N CYS A 130 11.22 -2.53 6.44
CA CYS A 130 11.17 -1.52 5.40
C CYS A 130 11.41 -0.11 5.96
N GLY A 131 10.70 0.26 7.03
CA GLY A 131 10.88 1.55 7.70
C GLY A 131 12.32 1.75 8.20
N PHE A 132 12.90 0.74 8.87
CA PHE A 132 14.27 0.77 9.37
C PHE A 132 15.32 0.90 8.25
N LEU A 133 15.22 0.10 7.20
CA LEU A 133 16.20 0.13 6.10
C LEU A 133 16.10 1.41 5.25
N GLY A 134 14.88 1.92 5.08
CA GLY A 134 14.63 3.23 4.47
C GLY A 134 15.31 4.35 5.24
N MET A 135 15.02 4.48 6.53
CA MET A 135 15.66 5.45 7.44
C MET A 135 17.18 5.31 7.43
N LYS A 136 17.70 4.09 7.56
CA LYS A 136 19.14 3.84 7.57
C LYS A 136 19.82 4.36 6.30
N THR A 137 19.15 4.24 5.16
CA THR A 137 19.67 4.75 3.89
C THR A 137 19.57 6.28 3.83
N ALA A 138 18.41 6.86 4.19
CA ALA A 138 18.17 8.30 4.21
C ALA A 138 19.15 9.07 5.13
N THR A 139 19.29 8.63 6.39
CA THR A 139 20.23 9.20 7.36
C THR A 139 21.69 9.14 6.91
N SER A 140 22.04 8.17 6.06
CA SER A 140 23.38 8.06 5.50
C SER A 140 23.54 8.85 4.19
N ALA A 141 22.43 9.27 3.55
CA ALA A 141 22.43 9.96 2.28
C ALA A 141 22.48 11.49 2.41
N SER A 142 21.99 12.08 3.49
CA SER A 142 21.87 13.53 3.67
C SER A 142 23.17 14.32 3.42
N SER A 143 24.25 13.98 4.14
CA SER A 143 25.57 14.62 3.95
C SER A 143 26.14 14.40 2.54
N ARG A 144 25.89 13.23 1.95
CA ARG A 144 26.32 12.90 0.58
C ARG A 144 25.55 13.69 -0.47
N THR A 145 24.27 13.95 -0.22
CA THR A 145 23.43 14.82 -1.06
C THR A 145 23.90 16.27 -0.97
N ALA A 146 24.19 16.78 0.23
CA ALA A 146 24.76 18.12 0.43
C ALA A 146 26.14 18.26 -0.26
N GLN A 147 26.98 17.22 -0.19
CA GLN A 147 28.25 17.17 -0.92
C GLN A 147 28.04 17.08 -2.43
N GLY A 148 26.98 16.43 -2.90
CA GLY A 148 26.56 16.47 -4.30
C GLY A 148 26.18 17.88 -4.72
N ALA A 149 25.44 18.60 -3.86
CA ALA A 149 24.97 19.95 -4.12
C ALA A 149 26.11 20.96 -4.22
N SER A 150 27.23 20.73 -3.51
CA SER A 150 28.45 21.51 -3.67
C SER A 150 29.11 21.37 -5.05
N LYS A 151 28.75 20.33 -5.83
CA LYS A 151 29.25 20.11 -7.19
C LYS A 151 28.24 20.58 -8.21
N SER A 152 27.03 20.00 -8.19
CA SER A 152 25.98 20.31 -9.16
C SER A 152 24.61 19.87 -8.66
N LEU A 153 23.55 20.51 -9.17
CA LEU A 153 22.17 20.17 -8.83
C LEU A 153 21.84 18.71 -9.20
N ASN A 154 22.25 18.26 -10.39
CA ASN A 154 22.01 16.88 -10.81
C ASN A 154 22.81 15.87 -9.97
N SER A 155 24.01 16.22 -9.51
CA SER A 155 24.78 15.35 -8.61
C SER A 155 24.05 15.13 -7.29
N ALA A 156 23.46 16.18 -6.71
CA ALA A 156 22.64 16.06 -5.50
C ALA A 156 21.37 15.26 -5.76
N LEU A 157 20.63 15.59 -6.82
CA LEU A 157 19.41 14.87 -7.22
C LEU A 157 19.67 13.37 -7.39
N GLN A 158 20.76 12.98 -8.06
CA GLN A 158 21.07 11.56 -8.27
C GLN A 158 21.37 10.81 -6.97
N VAL A 159 21.98 11.46 -5.97
CA VAL A 159 22.23 10.81 -4.67
C VAL A 159 20.93 10.68 -3.88
N ALA A 160 20.17 11.78 -3.77
CA ALA A 160 18.90 11.80 -3.04
C ALA A 160 17.87 10.86 -3.68
N PHE A 161 17.67 10.92 -4.99
CA PHE A 161 16.70 10.11 -5.70
C PHE A 161 17.07 8.62 -5.68
N ARG A 162 18.35 8.26 -5.81
CA ARG A 162 18.77 6.85 -5.68
C ARG A 162 18.60 6.34 -4.25
N SER A 163 18.80 7.19 -3.26
CA SER A 163 18.52 6.85 -1.86
C SER A 163 17.00 6.64 -1.65
N GLY A 164 16.15 7.51 -2.20
CA GLY A 164 14.70 7.29 -2.24
C GLY A 164 14.31 6.00 -2.97
N ALA A 165 14.98 5.69 -4.08
CA ALA A 165 14.76 4.45 -4.83
C ALA A 165 15.11 3.19 -4.03
N VAL A 166 16.09 3.25 -3.11
CA VAL A 166 16.34 2.14 -2.18
C VAL A 166 15.10 1.87 -1.34
N MET A 167 14.48 2.90 -0.77
CA MET A 167 13.23 2.77 0.00
C MET A 167 12.11 2.17 -0.86
N GLY A 168 11.85 2.75 -2.03
CA GLY A 168 10.81 2.28 -2.94
C GLY A 168 10.95 0.80 -3.31
N LEU A 169 12.16 0.36 -3.68
CA LEU A 169 12.45 -1.02 -4.08
C LEU A 169 12.45 -2.00 -2.91
N ILE A 170 12.85 -1.57 -1.70
CA ILE A 170 12.77 -2.38 -0.49
C ILE A 170 11.32 -2.67 -0.13
N VAL A 171 10.45 -1.65 -0.18
CA VAL A 171 9.02 -1.78 0.13
C VAL A 171 8.32 -2.76 -0.81
N VAL A 172 8.41 -2.54 -2.12
CA VAL A 172 7.76 -3.43 -3.11
C VAL A 172 8.43 -4.81 -3.16
N GLY A 173 9.76 -4.86 -2.97
CA GLY A 173 10.53 -6.09 -2.92
C GLY A 173 10.14 -6.99 -1.76
N PHE A 174 10.20 -6.50 -0.52
CA PHE A 174 9.78 -7.29 0.63
C PHE A 174 8.28 -7.56 0.65
N GLY A 175 7.44 -6.61 0.22
CA GLY A 175 5.99 -6.81 0.14
C GLY A 175 5.63 -7.98 -0.76
N LEU A 176 6.11 -7.96 -2.01
CA LEU A 176 5.80 -9.02 -2.96
C LEU A 176 6.50 -10.35 -2.62
N LEU A 177 7.73 -10.31 -2.09
CA LEU A 177 8.43 -11.51 -1.61
C LEU A 177 7.64 -12.18 -0.48
N ASN A 178 7.15 -11.41 0.48
CA ASN A 178 6.38 -11.95 1.61
C ASN A 178 5.08 -12.60 1.11
N ILE A 179 4.33 -11.93 0.23
CA ILE A 179 3.08 -12.45 -0.35
C ILE A 179 3.32 -13.74 -1.12
N THR A 180 4.32 -13.76 -2.01
CA THR A 180 4.61 -14.92 -2.86
C THR A 180 5.16 -16.10 -2.04
N LEU A 181 6.00 -15.84 -1.04
CA LEU A 181 6.51 -16.87 -0.14
C LEU A 181 5.37 -17.52 0.67
N TRP A 182 4.47 -16.72 1.24
CA TRP A 182 3.34 -17.25 1.99
C TRP A 182 2.36 -18.02 1.12
N TYR A 183 2.09 -17.52 -0.10
CA TYR A 183 1.31 -18.29 -1.06
C TYR A 183 1.95 -19.67 -1.32
N LEU A 184 3.27 -19.73 -1.56
CA LEU A 184 3.97 -20.99 -1.78
C LEU A 184 3.95 -21.92 -0.56
N ILE A 185 4.17 -21.39 0.64
CA ILE A 185 4.11 -22.17 1.88
C ILE A 185 2.70 -22.77 2.05
N LEU A 186 1.66 -21.95 1.89
CA LEU A 186 0.29 -22.40 2.06
C LEU A 186 -0.12 -23.39 0.95
N ASP A 187 0.22 -23.13 -0.32
CA ASP A 187 -0.15 -23.98 -1.45
C ASP A 187 0.61 -25.32 -1.48
N LYS A 188 1.93 -25.30 -1.21
CA LYS A 188 2.83 -26.45 -1.39
C LYS A 188 3.13 -27.24 -0.13
N LEU A 189 3.08 -26.61 1.05
CA LEU A 189 3.43 -27.26 2.31
C LEU A 189 2.22 -27.51 3.21
N VAL A 190 1.26 -26.57 3.25
CA VAL A 190 0.10 -26.68 4.14
C VAL A 190 -1.07 -27.39 3.46
N TYR A 191 -1.66 -26.78 2.44
CA TYR A 191 -2.86 -27.28 1.75
C TYR A 191 -2.52 -28.27 0.63
N THR A 192 -1.75 -29.31 0.96
CA THR A 192 -1.43 -30.39 0.03
C THR A 192 -2.63 -31.32 -0.17
N ALA A 193 -2.64 -32.09 -1.27
CA ALA A 193 -3.70 -33.05 -1.53
C ALA A 193 -3.81 -34.13 -0.43
N GLU A 194 -2.72 -34.43 0.25
CA GLU A 194 -2.69 -35.37 1.38
C GLU A 194 -3.26 -34.73 2.64
N HIS A 195 -2.79 -33.55 3.02
CA HIS A 195 -3.27 -32.83 4.20
C HIS A 195 -4.77 -32.49 4.11
N MET A 196 -5.28 -32.13 2.93
CA MET A 196 -6.72 -31.89 2.74
C MET A 196 -7.55 -33.17 2.94
N LYS A 197 -7.00 -34.36 2.62
CA LYS A 197 -7.69 -35.64 2.81
C LYS A 197 -7.61 -36.14 4.25
N GLN A 198 -6.43 -36.08 4.86
CA GLN A 198 -6.16 -36.68 6.17
C GLN A 198 -6.40 -35.70 7.34
N GLY A 199 -6.37 -34.39 7.07
CA GLY A 199 -6.29 -33.33 8.06
C GLY A 199 -4.83 -33.00 8.40
N LEU A 200 -4.59 -31.78 8.89
CA LEU A 200 -3.31 -31.36 9.46
C LEU A 200 -3.56 -30.67 10.78
N GLU A 201 -2.99 -31.22 11.86
CA GLU A 201 -3.05 -30.66 13.20
C GLU A 201 -1.64 -30.36 13.70
N PHE A 202 -1.46 -29.23 14.39
CA PHE A 202 -0.19 -28.84 14.98
C PHE A 202 -0.43 -28.10 16.29
N LEU A 203 0.21 -28.54 17.38
CA LEU A 203 0.07 -27.94 18.72
C LEU A 203 -1.39 -27.78 19.20
N GLY A 204 -2.27 -28.74 18.86
CA GLY A 204 -3.70 -28.68 19.20
C GLY A 204 -4.53 -27.74 18.32
N LEU A 205 -3.92 -27.11 17.29
CA LEU A 205 -4.63 -26.31 16.29
C LEU A 205 -4.88 -27.16 15.03
N THR A 206 -6.12 -27.15 14.55
CA THR A 206 -6.47 -27.70 13.24
C THR A 206 -6.07 -26.72 12.15
N LEU A 207 -4.94 -26.98 11.48
CA LEU A 207 -4.43 -26.17 10.38
C LEU A 207 -5.17 -26.44 9.07
N VAL A 208 -5.48 -27.71 8.81
CA VAL A 208 -6.26 -28.13 7.65
C VAL A 208 -7.34 -29.10 8.13
N PRO A 209 -8.63 -28.77 7.97
CA PRO A 209 -9.74 -29.69 8.25
C PRO A 209 -9.66 -30.97 7.41
N LYS A 210 -9.96 -32.11 8.04
CA LYS A 210 -10.04 -33.41 7.35
C LYS A 210 -11.19 -33.42 6.35
N GLY A 211 -10.92 -33.88 5.13
CA GLY A 211 -11.93 -33.97 4.06
C GLY A 211 -12.21 -32.63 3.38
N MET A 212 -11.29 -31.66 3.48
CA MET A 212 -11.40 -30.37 2.79
C MET A 212 -11.49 -30.57 1.27
N LEU A 213 -12.45 -29.88 0.65
CA LEU A 213 -12.64 -29.88 -0.81
C LEU A 213 -11.54 -29.07 -1.49
N ALA A 214 -11.05 -29.58 -2.63
CA ALA A 214 -10.05 -28.87 -3.44
C ALA A 214 -10.53 -27.49 -3.92
N SER A 215 -11.85 -27.32 -4.13
CA SER A 215 -12.46 -26.04 -4.51
C SER A 215 -12.34 -24.97 -3.42
N SER A 216 -12.23 -25.35 -2.14
CA SER A 216 -12.13 -24.42 -1.02
C SER A 216 -10.70 -23.94 -0.77
N LYS A 217 -9.70 -24.63 -1.33
CA LYS A 217 -8.27 -24.37 -1.10
C LYS A 217 -7.89 -22.90 -1.32
N LEU A 218 -8.28 -22.33 -2.46
CA LEU A 218 -7.91 -20.95 -2.81
C LEU A 218 -8.56 -19.93 -1.88
N GLY A 219 -9.83 -20.14 -1.50
CA GLY A 219 -10.53 -19.32 -0.52
C GLY A 219 -9.79 -19.28 0.81
N GLU A 220 -9.38 -20.43 1.34
CA GLU A 220 -8.67 -20.53 2.63
C GLU A 220 -7.27 -19.91 2.60
N ILE A 221 -6.53 -20.12 1.50
CA ILE A 221 -5.22 -19.49 1.29
C ILE A 221 -5.38 -17.97 1.32
N THR A 222 -6.29 -17.42 0.52
CA THR A 222 -6.46 -15.96 0.43
C THR A 222 -7.04 -15.36 1.71
N ALA A 223 -7.99 -16.02 2.38
CA ALA A 223 -8.50 -15.60 3.68
C ALA A 223 -7.37 -15.54 4.73
N THR A 224 -6.49 -16.55 4.73
CA THR A 224 -5.27 -16.54 5.55
C THR A 224 -4.36 -15.39 5.16
N MET A 225 -4.15 -15.14 3.86
CA MET A 225 -3.24 -14.11 3.40
C MET A 225 -3.76 -12.67 3.61
N VAL A 226 -5.07 -12.43 3.69
CA VAL A 226 -5.61 -11.10 4.03
C VAL A 226 -5.27 -10.71 5.47
N THR A 227 -5.08 -11.70 6.36
CA THR A 227 -4.70 -11.45 7.76
C THR A 227 -3.35 -10.75 7.92
N PHE A 228 -2.49 -10.80 6.89
CA PHE A 228 -1.21 -10.10 6.84
C PHE A 228 -1.38 -8.59 6.92
N GLY A 229 -2.45 -8.06 6.31
CA GLY A 229 -2.78 -6.64 6.37
C GLY A 229 -2.79 -6.16 7.81
N MET A 230 -3.37 -6.92 8.74
CA MET A 230 -3.45 -6.53 10.15
C MET A 230 -2.09 -6.26 10.80
N GLY A 231 -1.09 -7.10 10.53
CA GLY A 231 0.27 -6.90 11.05
C GLY A 231 0.95 -5.69 10.43
N ALA A 232 0.84 -5.54 9.10
CA ALA A 232 1.39 -4.41 8.37
C ALA A 232 0.76 -3.08 8.83
N SER A 233 -0.58 -2.99 8.91
CA SER A 233 -1.30 -1.77 9.31
C SER A 233 -1.04 -1.41 10.77
N THR A 234 -0.93 -2.40 11.67
CA THR A 234 -0.59 -2.12 13.08
C THR A 234 0.79 -1.47 13.18
N GLN A 235 1.79 -2.03 12.50
CA GLN A 235 3.14 -1.44 12.48
C GLN A 235 3.13 -0.04 11.84
N ALA A 236 2.46 0.11 10.69
CA ALA A 236 2.36 1.37 9.96
C ALA A 236 1.71 2.47 10.80
N LEU A 237 0.62 2.16 11.50
CA LEU A 237 -0.08 3.08 12.39
C LEU A 237 0.84 3.66 13.46
N PHE A 238 1.55 2.79 14.20
CA PHE A 238 2.48 3.26 15.24
C PHE A 238 3.67 4.02 14.65
N ALA A 239 4.20 3.56 13.51
CA ALA A 239 5.33 4.20 12.83
C ALA A 239 4.98 5.62 12.39
N ARG A 240 3.84 5.78 11.67
CA ARG A 240 3.35 7.09 11.19
C ARG A 240 2.96 8.03 12.30
N VAL A 241 2.16 7.59 13.26
CA VAL A 241 1.68 8.46 14.35
C VAL A 241 2.83 8.86 15.26
N GLY A 242 3.64 7.89 15.70
CA GLY A 242 4.77 8.18 16.57
C GLY A 242 5.79 9.10 15.89
N GLY A 243 6.26 8.71 14.70
CA GLY A 243 7.25 9.48 13.96
C GLY A 243 6.74 10.87 13.59
N GLY A 244 5.47 10.95 13.16
CA GLY A 244 4.78 12.20 12.84
C GLY A 244 4.68 13.18 14.00
N ILE A 245 4.37 12.69 15.21
CA ILE A 245 4.36 13.53 16.42
C ILE A 245 5.77 14.06 16.72
N TYR A 246 6.80 13.22 16.56
CA TYR A 246 8.18 13.62 16.83
C TYR A 246 8.66 14.71 15.86
N THR A 247 8.53 14.49 14.55
CA THR A 247 8.94 15.49 13.53
C THR A 247 8.18 16.80 13.71
N LYS A 248 6.84 16.78 13.75
CA LYS A 248 6.09 18.04 13.77
C LYS A 248 6.21 18.81 15.08
N ALA A 249 6.53 18.15 16.20
CA ALA A 249 6.84 18.86 17.44
C ALA A 249 8.21 19.56 17.37
N ALA A 250 9.20 18.94 16.71
CA ALA A 250 10.53 19.51 16.55
C ALA A 250 10.53 20.66 15.51
N ASP A 251 9.99 20.40 14.33
CA ASP A 251 9.81 21.33 13.21
C ASP A 251 9.15 22.65 13.67
N VAL A 252 7.92 22.59 14.21
CA VAL A 252 7.19 23.77 14.69
C VAL A 252 7.95 24.52 15.78
N GLY A 253 8.63 23.80 16.68
CA GLY A 253 9.43 24.41 17.75
C GLY A 253 10.69 25.11 17.21
N ALA A 254 11.38 24.48 16.27
CA ALA A 254 12.58 25.02 15.64
C ALA A 254 12.24 26.28 14.83
N ASP A 255 11.21 26.21 14.00
CA ASP A 255 10.84 27.27 13.07
C ASP A 255 10.26 28.50 13.76
N LEU A 256 9.36 28.32 14.73
CA LEU A 256 8.76 29.45 15.43
C LEU A 256 9.83 30.22 16.23
N VAL A 257 10.58 29.55 17.08
CA VAL A 257 11.58 30.22 17.93
C VAL A 257 12.75 30.74 17.09
N GLY A 258 13.23 29.96 16.13
CA GLY A 258 14.35 30.34 15.28
C GLY A 258 14.02 31.48 14.32
N LYS A 259 13.04 31.28 13.43
CA LYS A 259 12.77 32.21 12.32
C LYS A 259 11.92 33.41 12.76
N VAL A 260 10.93 33.20 13.64
CA VAL A 260 9.94 34.23 13.97
C VAL A 260 10.35 35.04 15.20
N GLU A 261 10.85 34.41 16.26
CA GLU A 261 11.21 35.11 17.52
C GLU A 261 12.64 35.66 17.48
N GLU A 262 13.62 34.83 17.12
CA GLU A 262 15.05 35.21 17.15
C GLU A 262 15.58 35.75 15.82
N GLY A 263 14.88 35.51 14.71
CA GLY A 263 15.28 35.97 13.38
C GLY A 263 16.56 35.33 12.85
N ILE A 264 16.88 34.11 13.28
CA ILE A 264 17.99 33.32 12.74
C ILE A 264 17.52 32.48 11.54
N PRO A 265 18.43 32.08 10.63
CA PRO A 265 18.09 31.20 9.53
C PRO A 265 17.43 29.89 9.98
N GLU A 266 16.63 29.30 9.09
CA GLU A 266 16.15 27.92 9.21
C GLU A 266 17.35 26.96 9.29
N ASP A 267 17.23 25.86 10.05
CA ASP A 267 18.33 24.91 10.30
C ASP A 267 19.62 25.51 10.92
N ASP A 268 19.57 26.71 11.49
CA ASP A 268 20.75 27.32 12.06
C ASP A 268 21.31 26.50 13.24
N PRO A 269 22.63 26.22 13.30
CA PRO A 269 23.24 25.38 14.33
C PRO A 269 23.17 25.98 15.75
N ARG A 270 22.77 27.24 15.91
CA ARG A 270 22.50 27.88 17.21
C ARG A 270 21.17 27.42 17.81
N ASN A 271 20.24 26.97 16.97
CA ASN A 271 18.94 26.50 17.43
C ASN A 271 19.02 25.04 17.90
N PRO A 272 18.73 24.73 19.18
CA PRO A 272 18.88 23.39 19.71
C PRO A 272 17.87 22.37 19.16
N ALA A 273 16.81 22.83 18.48
CA ALA A 273 15.77 21.96 17.93
C ALA A 273 16.10 21.39 16.54
N THR A 274 17.08 21.94 15.82
CA THR A 274 17.38 21.59 14.41
C THR A 274 17.82 20.14 14.23
N ILE A 275 18.60 19.59 15.16
CA ILE A 275 18.94 18.16 15.14
C ILE A 275 17.69 17.30 15.33
N ALA A 276 16.78 17.68 16.23
CA ALA A 276 15.55 16.93 16.46
C ALA A 276 14.62 17.00 15.25
N ASP A 277 14.59 18.14 14.57
CA ASP A 277 13.84 18.35 13.34
C ASP A 277 14.34 17.42 12.23
N ASN A 278 15.64 17.49 11.93
CA ASN A 278 16.28 16.63 10.92
C ASN A 278 16.17 15.13 11.28
N VAL A 279 16.19 14.77 12.57
CA VAL A 279 15.88 13.40 13.03
C VAL A 279 14.44 13.04 12.70
N GLY A 280 13.52 13.97 12.92
CA GLY A 280 12.11 13.92 12.61
C GLY A 280 11.82 13.43 11.20
N ASP A 281 12.42 14.05 10.19
CA ASP A 281 12.14 13.72 8.79
C ASP A 281 12.50 12.27 8.47
N ASN A 282 13.55 11.75 9.10
CA ASN A 282 13.96 10.36 8.95
C ASN A 282 13.02 9.38 9.66
N VAL A 283 12.50 9.72 10.85
CA VAL A 283 11.66 8.82 11.66
C VAL A 283 10.18 8.85 11.27
N GLY A 284 9.67 10.02 10.89
CA GLY A 284 8.29 10.22 10.46
C GLY A 284 8.14 10.04 8.95
N ASP A 285 8.82 10.91 8.20
CA ASP A 285 8.59 11.06 6.77
C ASP A 285 9.31 10.01 5.93
N VAL A 286 10.34 9.35 6.45
CA VAL A 286 10.93 8.17 5.80
C VAL A 286 10.40 6.88 6.40
N ALA A 287 10.70 6.57 7.66
CA ALA A 287 10.36 5.25 8.22
C ALA A 287 8.84 5.00 8.32
N GLY A 288 8.08 6.00 8.77
CA GLY A 288 6.62 5.91 8.83
C GLY A 288 6.00 5.72 7.45
N MET A 289 6.45 6.51 6.46
CA MET A 289 6.00 6.39 5.06
C MET A 289 6.29 5.02 4.44
N GLY A 290 7.48 4.47 4.66
CA GLY A 290 7.82 3.13 4.14
C GLY A 290 6.93 2.03 4.69
N ALA A 291 6.58 2.10 5.97
CA ALA A 291 5.67 1.15 6.62
C ALA A 291 4.23 1.29 6.10
N ASP A 292 3.78 2.53 5.91
CA ASP A 292 2.45 2.90 5.38
C ASP A 292 2.24 2.37 3.94
N LEU A 293 3.17 2.67 3.03
CA LEU A 293 3.05 2.23 1.64
C LEU A 293 3.32 0.72 1.47
N PHE A 294 4.10 0.09 2.35
CA PHE A 294 4.20 -1.37 2.42
C PHE A 294 2.84 -2.00 2.70
N GLU A 295 2.10 -1.43 3.65
CA GLU A 295 0.77 -1.90 3.99
C GLU A 295 -0.20 -1.75 2.83
N SER A 296 -0.26 -0.56 2.21
CA SER A 296 -1.21 -0.30 1.11
C SER A 296 -0.90 -1.16 -0.12
N TYR A 297 0.38 -1.36 -0.43
CA TYR A 297 0.83 -2.25 -1.48
C TYR A 297 0.39 -3.70 -1.23
N CYS A 298 0.67 -4.23 -0.03
CA CYS A 298 0.28 -5.59 0.29
C CYS A 298 -1.24 -5.75 0.36
N GLY A 299 -1.93 -4.82 1.01
CA GLY A 299 -3.38 -4.83 1.20
C GLY A 299 -4.14 -4.86 -0.12
N SER A 300 -3.75 -4.03 -1.10
CA SER A 300 -4.40 -4.01 -2.41
C SER A 300 -4.26 -5.34 -3.16
N ILE A 301 -3.06 -5.94 -3.17
CA ILE A 301 -2.78 -7.22 -3.83
C ILE A 301 -3.56 -8.35 -3.16
N LEU A 302 -3.51 -8.41 -1.83
CA LEU A 302 -4.12 -9.47 -1.02
C LEU A 302 -5.65 -9.40 -1.06
N ALA A 303 -6.23 -8.21 -0.95
CA ALA A 303 -7.67 -8.02 -1.07
C ALA A 303 -8.17 -8.42 -2.46
N THR A 304 -7.44 -8.04 -3.52
CA THR A 304 -7.80 -8.40 -4.90
C THR A 304 -7.70 -9.91 -5.12
N ALA A 305 -6.67 -10.56 -4.60
CA ALA A 305 -6.52 -12.02 -4.67
C ALA A 305 -7.68 -12.74 -3.95
N ALA A 306 -8.09 -12.25 -2.77
CA ALA A 306 -9.23 -12.79 -2.02
C ALA A 306 -10.56 -12.61 -2.77
N LEU A 307 -10.77 -11.47 -3.42
CA LEU A 307 -11.93 -11.26 -4.30
C LEU A 307 -11.91 -12.22 -5.49
N GLY A 308 -10.74 -12.46 -6.08
CA GLY A 308 -10.56 -13.45 -7.15
C GLY A 308 -10.91 -14.87 -6.72
N ALA A 309 -10.54 -15.27 -5.50
CA ALA A 309 -10.92 -16.57 -4.93
C ALA A 309 -12.42 -16.69 -4.63
N ALA A 310 -13.11 -15.58 -4.42
CA ALA A 310 -14.56 -15.55 -4.16
C ALA A 310 -15.41 -15.60 -5.44
N LEU A 311 -14.82 -15.47 -6.64
CA LEU A 311 -15.53 -15.57 -7.90
C LEU A 311 -15.98 -17.00 -8.19
N SER A 312 -17.20 -17.17 -8.70
CA SER A 312 -17.73 -18.48 -9.07
C SER A 312 -17.09 -18.99 -10.37
N ILE A 313 -16.97 -20.30 -10.50
CA ILE A 313 -16.37 -20.97 -11.68
C ILE A 313 -17.12 -20.57 -12.96
N ASN A 314 -18.45 -20.44 -12.91
CA ASN A 314 -19.26 -20.06 -14.06
C ASN A 314 -18.98 -18.62 -14.53
N VAL A 315 -18.82 -17.68 -13.58
CA VAL A 315 -18.48 -16.28 -13.90
C VAL A 315 -17.08 -16.21 -14.51
N LEU A 316 -16.12 -16.92 -13.92
CA LEU A 316 -14.76 -17.00 -14.44
C LEU A 316 -14.70 -17.60 -15.86
N ALA A 317 -15.41 -18.71 -16.09
CA ALA A 317 -15.47 -19.36 -17.38
C ALA A 317 -16.12 -18.48 -18.45
N GLY A 318 -17.17 -17.73 -18.10
CA GLY A 318 -17.81 -16.76 -19.00
C GLY A 318 -16.87 -15.64 -19.46
N GLU A 319 -15.91 -15.26 -18.61
CA GLU A 319 -14.88 -14.26 -18.91
C GLU A 319 -13.58 -14.87 -19.48
N GLY A 320 -13.52 -16.19 -19.67
CA GLY A 320 -12.32 -16.88 -20.14
C GLY A 320 -11.17 -16.93 -19.13
N MET A 321 -11.45 -16.69 -17.84
CA MET A 321 -10.47 -16.72 -16.76
C MET A 321 -10.51 -18.07 -16.03
N ASN A 322 -9.38 -18.49 -15.46
CA ASN A 322 -9.33 -19.66 -14.58
C ASN A 322 -9.28 -19.25 -13.09
N PRO A 323 -9.77 -20.10 -12.17
CA PRO A 323 -9.78 -19.77 -10.73
C PRO A 323 -8.40 -19.48 -10.15
N LEU A 324 -7.39 -20.26 -10.56
CA LEU A 324 -6.02 -20.07 -10.09
C LEU A 324 -5.44 -18.73 -10.59
N GLY A 325 -5.61 -18.40 -11.87
CA GLY A 325 -5.13 -17.15 -12.44
C GLY A 325 -5.84 -15.94 -11.83
N ALA A 326 -7.12 -16.02 -11.46
CA ALA A 326 -7.80 -14.94 -10.77
C ALA A 326 -7.16 -14.62 -9.39
N VAL A 327 -6.69 -15.63 -8.67
CA VAL A 327 -5.97 -15.39 -7.39
C VAL A 327 -4.56 -14.86 -7.62
N LEU A 328 -3.89 -15.36 -8.66
CA LEU A 328 -2.47 -15.08 -8.91
C LEU A 328 -2.21 -13.79 -9.72
N ALA A 329 -3.16 -13.35 -10.54
CA ALA A 329 -2.99 -12.22 -11.45
C ALA A 329 -2.59 -10.90 -10.75
N PRO A 330 -3.14 -10.52 -9.58
CA PRO A 330 -2.71 -9.31 -8.87
C PRO A 330 -1.21 -9.30 -8.54
N THR A 331 -0.67 -10.42 -8.08
CA THR A 331 0.77 -10.55 -7.78
C THR A 331 1.64 -10.50 -9.04
N LEU A 332 1.13 -11.00 -10.18
CA LEU A 332 1.82 -10.92 -11.45
C LEU A 332 1.89 -9.48 -11.98
N VAL A 333 0.78 -8.74 -11.92
CA VAL A 333 0.74 -7.31 -12.27
C VAL A 333 1.72 -6.52 -11.40
N ALA A 334 1.72 -6.79 -10.09
CA ALA A 334 2.64 -6.18 -9.14
C ALA A 334 4.12 -6.49 -9.47
N GLY A 335 4.44 -7.75 -9.81
CA GLY A 335 5.79 -8.17 -10.19
C GLY A 335 6.30 -7.52 -11.48
N ILE A 336 5.44 -7.42 -12.51
CA ILE A 336 5.76 -6.69 -13.73
C ILE A 336 5.98 -5.20 -13.42
N GLY A 337 5.10 -4.61 -12.61
CA GLY A 337 5.19 -3.21 -12.18
C GLY A 337 6.50 -2.87 -11.46
N ILE A 338 7.03 -3.78 -10.65
CA ILE A 338 8.36 -3.65 -10.04
C ILE A 338 9.45 -3.53 -11.11
N LEU A 339 9.46 -4.43 -12.10
CA LEU A 339 10.49 -4.42 -13.16
C LEU A 339 10.43 -3.13 -13.98
N LEU A 340 9.22 -2.66 -14.29
CA LEU A 340 9.01 -1.41 -15.02
C LEU A 340 9.39 -0.19 -14.19
N SER A 341 9.14 -0.20 -12.87
CA SER A 341 9.59 0.84 -11.95
C SER A 341 11.11 0.96 -11.94
N ILE A 342 11.84 -0.17 -11.97
CA ILE A 342 13.30 -0.17 -12.08
C ILE A 342 13.75 0.52 -13.37
N VAL A 343 13.10 0.24 -14.51
CA VAL A 343 13.38 0.93 -15.78
C VAL A 343 13.14 2.43 -15.64
N GLY A 344 12.00 2.84 -15.08
CA GLY A 344 11.67 4.24 -14.85
C GLY A 344 12.71 4.97 -13.99
N ILE A 345 13.22 4.32 -12.94
CA ILE A 345 14.24 4.91 -12.05
C ILE A 345 15.51 5.27 -12.82
N PHE A 346 15.91 4.48 -13.83
CA PHE A 346 17.09 4.78 -14.65
C PHE A 346 16.89 5.94 -15.64
N LEU A 347 15.64 6.32 -15.93
CA LEU A 347 15.28 7.40 -16.85
C LEU A 347 15.31 8.79 -16.18
N VAL A 348 15.27 8.87 -14.85
CA VAL A 348 15.23 10.13 -14.10
C VAL A 348 16.61 10.81 -14.08
N ARG A 349 16.72 11.98 -14.75
CA ARG A 349 17.93 12.82 -14.82
C ARG A 349 17.56 14.29 -15.04
N CYS A 350 18.37 15.23 -14.55
CA CYS A 350 18.20 16.66 -14.82
C CYS A 350 19.50 17.33 -15.32
N LYS A 351 19.36 18.55 -15.85
CA LYS A 351 20.48 19.46 -16.14
C LYS A 351 20.81 20.30 -14.90
N ASP A 352 21.98 20.93 -14.88
CA ASP A 352 22.43 21.71 -13.71
C ASP A 352 21.72 23.07 -13.56
N ASP A 353 21.19 23.62 -14.65
CA ASP A 353 20.39 24.85 -14.73
C ASP A 353 18.87 24.56 -14.74
N ALA A 354 18.45 23.41 -14.22
CA ALA A 354 17.06 22.99 -14.23
C ALA A 354 16.19 23.90 -13.35
N THR A 355 15.10 24.42 -13.91
CA THR A 355 14.02 25.08 -13.16
C THR A 355 13.22 24.05 -12.36
N GLN A 356 12.41 24.50 -11.40
CA GLN A 356 11.49 23.63 -10.65
C GLN A 356 10.63 22.76 -11.57
N LYS A 357 10.04 23.39 -12.59
CA LYS A 357 9.27 22.69 -13.62
C LYS A 357 10.07 21.60 -14.35
N ASN A 358 11.35 21.82 -14.63
CA ASN A 358 12.20 20.81 -15.27
C ASN A 358 12.50 19.64 -14.33
N LEU A 359 12.65 19.89 -13.03
CA LEU A 359 12.84 18.86 -12.02
C LEU A 359 11.58 17.99 -11.85
N LEU A 360 10.41 18.63 -11.72
CA LEU A 360 9.11 17.95 -11.70
C LEU A 360 8.92 17.07 -12.94
N HIS A 361 9.17 17.62 -14.13
CA HIS A 361 9.10 16.86 -15.37
C HIS A 361 10.07 15.68 -15.42
N ALA A 362 11.26 15.77 -14.84
CA ALA A 362 12.20 14.65 -14.79
C ALA A 362 11.67 13.48 -13.95
N LEU A 363 11.08 13.77 -12.78
CA LEU A 363 10.45 12.76 -11.93
C LEU A 363 9.20 12.16 -12.60
N LEU A 364 8.35 13.02 -13.16
CA LEU A 364 7.14 12.62 -13.90
C LEU A 364 7.45 11.76 -15.12
N THR A 365 8.55 12.02 -15.83
CA THR A 365 8.96 11.20 -16.98
C THR A 365 9.23 9.76 -16.54
N GLY A 366 9.88 9.57 -15.39
CA GLY A 366 10.11 8.25 -14.81
C GLY A 366 8.80 7.55 -14.43
N THR A 367 7.93 8.23 -13.69
CA THR A 367 6.68 7.64 -13.19
C THR A 367 5.70 7.36 -14.32
N LEU A 368 5.51 8.31 -15.26
CA LEU A 368 4.60 8.17 -16.39
C LEU A 368 5.09 7.11 -17.40
N SER A 369 6.40 7.03 -17.66
CA SER A 369 6.93 5.97 -18.54
C SER A 369 6.66 4.57 -17.95
N SER A 370 6.83 4.40 -16.64
CA SER A 370 6.48 3.16 -15.94
C SER A 370 4.98 2.87 -16.05
N SER A 371 4.12 3.89 -15.89
CA SER A 371 2.66 3.78 -16.02
C SER A 371 2.21 3.41 -17.45
N VAL A 372 2.86 3.94 -18.49
CA VAL A 372 2.53 3.58 -19.88
C VAL A 372 2.97 2.15 -20.19
N LEU A 373 4.15 1.74 -19.73
CA LEU A 373 4.66 0.39 -19.96
C LEU A 373 3.81 -0.68 -19.26
N ILE A 374 3.28 -0.40 -18.06
CA ILE A 374 2.43 -1.37 -17.36
C ILE A 374 1.09 -1.56 -18.09
N ILE A 375 0.53 -0.52 -18.72
CA ILE A 375 -0.67 -0.66 -19.57
C ILE A 375 -0.39 -1.65 -20.70
N ALA A 376 0.75 -1.54 -21.38
CA ALA A 376 1.11 -2.46 -22.45
C ALA A 376 1.27 -3.90 -21.93
N ALA A 377 1.90 -4.10 -20.77
CA ALA A 377 2.07 -5.42 -20.19
C ALA A 377 0.75 -6.05 -19.73
N VAL A 378 -0.16 -5.26 -19.13
CA VAL A 378 -1.49 -5.74 -18.72
C VAL A 378 -2.38 -6.01 -19.95
N ALA A 379 -2.21 -5.28 -21.05
CA ALA A 379 -2.86 -5.60 -22.32
C ALA A 379 -2.40 -6.97 -22.87
N VAL A 380 -1.11 -7.30 -22.74
CA VAL A 380 -0.60 -8.64 -23.09
C VAL A 380 -1.20 -9.72 -22.17
N MET A 381 -1.36 -9.44 -20.88
CA MET A 381 -2.05 -10.35 -19.95
C MET A 381 -3.51 -10.58 -20.38
N ALA A 382 -4.22 -9.53 -20.82
CA ALA A 382 -5.58 -9.67 -21.34
C ALA A 382 -5.62 -10.48 -22.64
N GLY A 383 -4.73 -10.18 -23.59
CA GLY A 383 -4.64 -10.89 -24.87
C GLY A 383 -4.23 -12.36 -24.75
N THR A 384 -3.55 -12.75 -23.66
CA THR A 384 -3.16 -14.13 -23.37
C THR A 384 -4.16 -14.88 -22.47
N GLY A 385 -5.27 -14.23 -22.08
CA GLY A 385 -6.32 -14.85 -21.26
C GLY A 385 -5.99 -14.96 -19.77
N TRP A 386 -4.95 -14.27 -19.27
CA TRP A 386 -4.62 -14.23 -17.83
C TRP A 386 -5.64 -13.42 -17.02
N ILE A 387 -6.17 -12.37 -17.65
CA ILE A 387 -7.22 -11.50 -17.13
C ILE A 387 -8.19 -11.21 -18.27
N SER A 388 -9.42 -10.79 -17.97
CA SER A 388 -10.33 -10.33 -19.01
C SER A 388 -10.00 -8.90 -19.46
N TRP A 389 -10.47 -8.52 -20.65
CA TRP A 389 -10.35 -7.13 -21.14
C TRP A 389 -11.09 -6.13 -20.25
N GLY A 390 -12.13 -6.57 -19.54
CA GLY A 390 -12.80 -5.77 -18.53
C GLY A 390 -11.88 -5.42 -17.36
N ILE A 391 -11.14 -6.41 -16.85
CA ILE A 391 -10.14 -6.23 -15.80
C ILE A 391 -8.97 -5.35 -16.28
N PHE A 392 -8.53 -5.50 -17.54
CA PHE A 392 -7.58 -4.55 -18.14
C PHE A 392 -8.09 -3.11 -18.07
N GLY A 393 -9.36 -2.87 -18.42
CA GLY A 393 -10.01 -1.57 -18.28
C GLY A 393 -9.99 -1.04 -16.84
N SER A 394 -10.21 -1.91 -15.85
CA SER A 394 -10.16 -1.53 -14.43
C SER A 394 -8.75 -1.13 -13.97
N VAL A 395 -7.71 -1.86 -14.40
CA VAL A 395 -6.31 -1.48 -14.12
C VAL A 395 -5.96 -0.13 -14.73
N VAL A 396 -6.37 0.10 -15.98
CA VAL A 396 -6.17 1.39 -16.67
C VAL A 396 -6.88 2.52 -15.93
N ALA A 397 -8.12 2.31 -15.48
CA ALA A 397 -8.86 3.29 -14.70
C ALA A 397 -8.11 3.69 -13.41
N GLY A 398 -7.56 2.71 -12.68
CA GLY A 398 -6.74 2.94 -11.49
C GLY A 398 -5.47 3.73 -11.75
N LEU A 399 -4.74 3.39 -12.81
CA LEU A 399 -3.53 4.10 -13.24
C LEU A 399 -3.83 5.56 -13.63
N VAL A 400 -4.86 5.76 -14.45
CA VAL A 400 -5.30 7.10 -14.88
C VAL A 400 -5.72 7.94 -13.68
N ALA A 401 -6.49 7.36 -12.75
CA ALA A 401 -6.89 8.04 -11.52
C ALA A 401 -5.67 8.44 -10.67
N GLY A 402 -4.68 7.56 -10.52
CA GLY A 402 -3.44 7.87 -9.82
C GLY A 402 -2.69 9.06 -10.44
N VAL A 403 -2.53 9.05 -11.77
CA VAL A 403 -1.88 10.15 -12.50
C VAL A 403 -2.67 11.46 -12.31
N LEU A 404 -4.00 11.42 -12.44
CA LEU A 404 -4.85 12.60 -12.24
C LEU A 404 -4.75 13.15 -10.82
N ILE A 405 -4.80 12.28 -9.80
CA ILE A 405 -4.63 12.70 -8.40
C ILE A 405 -3.27 13.37 -8.21
N GLY A 406 -2.18 12.77 -8.72
CA GLY A 406 -0.86 13.38 -8.67
C GLY A 406 -0.81 14.77 -9.31
N GLN A 407 -1.37 14.93 -10.51
CA GLN A 407 -1.39 16.22 -11.21
C GLN A 407 -2.27 17.27 -10.52
N PHE A 408 -3.41 16.87 -9.96
CA PHE A 408 -4.24 17.78 -9.18
C PHE A 408 -3.52 18.21 -7.90
N THR A 409 -2.86 17.29 -7.20
CA THR A 409 -2.10 17.62 -6.01
C THR A 409 -0.94 18.56 -6.34
N GLU A 410 -0.17 18.28 -7.40
CA GLU A 410 0.91 19.15 -7.88
C GLU A 410 0.43 20.59 -8.14
N TYR A 411 -0.72 20.76 -8.80
CA TYR A 411 -1.33 22.07 -9.07
C TYR A 411 -1.63 22.89 -7.80
N TYR A 412 -2.04 22.22 -6.72
CA TYR A 412 -2.39 22.87 -5.46
C TYR A 412 -1.22 23.03 -4.49
N THR A 413 -0.09 22.37 -4.70
CA THR A 413 1.04 22.40 -3.76
C THR A 413 2.31 23.02 -4.32
N SER A 414 2.55 22.98 -5.64
CA SER A 414 3.73 23.61 -6.22
C SER A 414 3.59 25.13 -6.33
N ASP A 415 4.66 25.83 -5.99
CA ASP A 415 4.84 27.28 -6.13
C ASP A 415 4.92 27.77 -7.59
N GLU A 416 4.88 26.85 -8.56
CA GLU A 416 4.77 27.18 -9.98
C GLU A 416 3.34 27.57 -10.41
N TYR A 417 2.34 27.24 -9.59
CA TYR A 417 0.92 27.43 -9.89
C TYR A 417 0.25 28.51 -9.03
N SER A 418 -0.90 29.00 -9.49
CA SER A 418 -1.59 30.11 -8.82
C SER A 418 -2.03 29.80 -7.39
N PRO A 419 -2.54 28.60 -7.02
CA PRO A 419 -3.05 28.39 -5.66
C PRO A 419 -2.00 28.60 -4.57
N THR A 420 -0.77 28.11 -4.78
CA THR A 420 0.33 28.29 -3.81
C THR A 420 0.86 29.73 -3.83
N ARG A 421 0.95 30.36 -5.01
CA ARG A 421 1.37 31.77 -5.13
C ARG A 421 0.38 32.72 -4.45
N GLU A 422 -0.91 32.49 -4.61
CA GLU A 422 -1.96 33.26 -3.96
C GLU A 422 -1.86 33.15 -2.43
N ILE A 423 -1.52 31.98 -1.87
CA ILE A 423 -1.27 31.84 -0.42
C ILE A 423 -0.09 32.70 0.01
N ALA A 424 1.01 32.67 -0.76
CA ALA A 424 2.19 33.49 -0.47
C ALA A 424 1.88 35.00 -0.56
N GLU A 425 1.09 35.44 -1.53
CA GLU A 425 0.63 36.83 -1.65
C GLU A 425 -0.23 37.26 -0.46
N GLN A 426 -1.05 36.36 0.10
CA GLN A 426 -1.82 36.66 1.32
C GLN A 426 -0.96 36.88 2.57
N ALA A 427 0.32 36.48 2.54
CA ALA A 427 1.26 36.74 3.63
C ALA A 427 1.61 38.23 3.77
N GLU A 428 1.51 39.02 2.70
CA GLU A 428 1.68 40.48 2.77
C GLU A 428 0.61 41.15 3.66
N MET A 429 -0.57 40.52 3.76
CA MET A 429 -1.69 41.00 4.59
C MET A 429 -1.66 40.43 6.02
N GLY A 430 -0.71 39.53 6.32
CA GLY A 430 -0.47 38.94 7.63
C GLY A 430 -0.83 37.46 7.78
N ALA A 431 -0.55 36.91 8.97
CA ALA A 431 -0.72 35.48 9.24
C ALA A 431 -2.18 35.00 9.14
N ALA A 432 -3.15 35.83 9.57
CA ALA A 432 -4.56 35.45 9.57
C ALA A 432 -5.10 35.20 8.16
N THR A 433 -4.81 36.09 7.20
CA THR A 433 -5.21 35.95 5.79
C THR A 433 -4.50 34.77 5.12
N THR A 434 -3.23 34.56 5.43
CA THR A 434 -2.45 33.40 4.96
C THR A 434 -3.11 32.08 5.40
N ILE A 435 -3.45 31.97 6.69
CA ILE A 435 -4.09 30.79 7.25
C ILE A 435 -5.47 30.56 6.62
N ILE A 436 -6.30 31.62 6.51
CA ILE A 436 -7.64 31.51 5.91
C ILE A 436 -7.55 31.03 4.46
N ASN A 437 -6.64 31.59 3.66
CA ASN A 437 -6.49 31.20 2.26
C ASN A 437 -5.92 29.78 2.15
N GLY A 438 -4.93 29.42 2.98
CA GLY A 438 -4.39 28.06 3.03
C GLY A 438 -5.46 27.01 3.37
N PHE A 439 -6.32 27.27 4.37
CA PHE A 439 -7.46 26.40 4.68
C PHE A 439 -8.44 26.29 3.51
N ALA A 440 -8.79 27.42 2.87
CA ALA A 440 -9.69 27.42 1.73
C ALA A 440 -9.12 26.61 0.56
N THR A 441 -7.86 26.85 0.18
CA THR A 441 -7.15 26.09 -0.87
C THR A 441 -7.10 24.60 -0.54
N GLY A 442 -6.83 24.23 0.71
CA GLY A 442 -6.89 22.84 1.17
C GLY A 442 -8.25 22.20 0.95
N MET A 443 -9.34 22.90 1.30
CA MET A 443 -10.71 22.42 1.07
C MET A 443 -11.03 22.27 -0.43
N TYR A 444 -10.61 23.23 -1.26
CA TYR A 444 -10.79 23.15 -2.72
C TYR A 444 -10.00 22.00 -3.35
N SER A 445 -8.77 21.75 -2.86
CA SER A 445 -7.87 20.73 -3.39
C SER A 445 -8.44 19.31 -3.33
N ALA A 446 -9.35 19.03 -2.37
CA ALA A 446 -9.94 17.71 -2.20
C ALA A 446 -11.00 17.37 -3.27
N ALA A 447 -11.63 18.36 -3.90
CA ALA A 447 -12.78 18.14 -4.78
C ALA A 447 -12.43 17.29 -6.02
N LEU A 448 -11.35 17.65 -6.74
CA LEU A 448 -10.94 16.95 -7.95
C LEU A 448 -10.43 15.51 -7.69
N PRO A 449 -9.58 15.26 -6.68
CA PRO A 449 -9.21 13.90 -6.28
C PRO A 449 -10.41 13.02 -5.92
N VAL A 450 -11.39 13.54 -5.17
CA VAL A 450 -12.62 12.76 -4.84
C VAL A 450 -13.41 12.42 -6.09
N ILE A 451 -13.60 13.37 -7.02
CA ILE A 451 -14.26 13.11 -8.30
C ILE A 451 -13.50 12.05 -9.11
N ALA A 452 -12.17 12.12 -9.16
CA ALA A 452 -11.33 11.13 -9.84
C ALA A 452 -11.48 9.73 -9.22
N ILE A 453 -11.50 9.62 -7.89
CA ILE A 453 -11.71 8.34 -7.18
C ILE A 453 -13.11 7.79 -7.48
N VAL A 454 -14.16 8.61 -7.43
CA VAL A 454 -15.54 8.17 -7.72
C VAL A 454 -15.66 7.70 -9.17
N ALA A 455 -15.11 8.46 -10.12
CA ALA A 455 -15.08 8.08 -11.53
C ALA A 455 -14.28 6.78 -11.74
N CYS A 456 -13.15 6.62 -11.06
CA CYS A 456 -12.35 5.41 -11.07
C CYS A 456 -13.15 4.19 -10.58
N ILE A 457 -13.85 4.31 -9.45
CA ILE A 457 -14.67 3.23 -8.89
C ILE A 457 -15.75 2.82 -9.89
N LEU A 458 -16.49 3.78 -10.45
CA LEU A 458 -17.57 3.50 -11.40
C LEU A 458 -17.05 2.85 -12.69
N CYS A 459 -15.94 3.37 -13.25
CA CYS A 459 -15.31 2.81 -14.44
C CYS A 459 -14.75 1.41 -14.18
N ALA A 460 -13.99 1.23 -13.10
CA ALA A 460 -13.40 -0.06 -12.75
C ALA A 460 -14.44 -1.14 -12.48
N PHE A 461 -15.51 -0.77 -11.76
CA PHE A 461 -16.66 -1.65 -11.52
C PHE A 461 -17.41 -1.99 -12.81
N GLY A 462 -17.66 -0.99 -13.65
CA GLY A 462 -18.39 -1.14 -14.91
C GLY A 462 -17.64 -1.95 -15.97
N PHE A 463 -16.35 -1.66 -16.18
CA PHE A 463 -15.51 -2.37 -17.15
C PHE A 463 -15.38 -3.84 -16.83
N ALA A 464 -15.28 -4.19 -15.55
CA ALA A 464 -15.26 -5.57 -15.09
C ALA A 464 -16.65 -6.25 -15.11
N GLY A 465 -17.70 -5.63 -15.68
CA GLY A 465 -19.03 -6.25 -15.74
C GLY A 465 -19.79 -6.22 -14.40
N GLY A 466 -19.43 -5.32 -13.49
CA GLY A 466 -20.06 -5.21 -12.17
C GLY A 466 -21.57 -4.96 -12.18
N PHE A 467 -22.09 -4.32 -13.24
CA PHE A 467 -23.52 -4.07 -13.40
C PHE A 467 -24.34 -5.34 -13.70
N THR A 468 -23.69 -6.43 -14.11
CA THR A 468 -24.31 -7.76 -14.27
C THR A 468 -23.88 -8.71 -13.16
N HIS A 469 -22.60 -8.68 -12.79
CA HIS A 469 -22.01 -9.52 -11.75
C HIS A 469 -21.22 -8.67 -10.76
N MET A 470 -21.85 -8.33 -9.63
CA MET A 470 -21.23 -7.46 -8.63
C MET A 470 -19.86 -7.96 -8.14
N ALA A 471 -19.65 -9.28 -7.99
CA ALA A 471 -18.36 -9.83 -7.55
C ALA A 471 -17.22 -9.46 -8.49
N LEU A 472 -17.50 -9.55 -9.79
CA LEU A 472 -16.56 -9.23 -10.84
C LEU A 472 -16.27 -7.73 -10.86
N GLY A 473 -17.29 -6.90 -10.61
CA GLY A 473 -17.13 -5.46 -10.40
C GLY A 473 -16.23 -5.11 -9.22
N LEU A 474 -16.42 -5.76 -8.06
CA LEU A 474 -15.59 -5.54 -6.87
C LEU A 474 -14.14 -6.01 -7.11
N TYR A 475 -13.97 -7.13 -7.81
CA TYR A 475 -12.66 -7.61 -8.26
C TYR A 475 -11.98 -6.61 -9.21
N GLY A 476 -12.74 -5.97 -10.10
CA GLY A 476 -12.30 -4.84 -10.92
C GLY A 476 -11.82 -3.65 -10.09
N ILE A 477 -12.55 -3.25 -9.03
CA ILE A 477 -12.12 -2.18 -8.10
C ILE A 477 -10.79 -2.56 -7.42
N GLY A 478 -10.64 -3.82 -7.00
CA GLY A 478 -9.37 -4.33 -6.46
C GLY A 478 -8.21 -4.16 -7.46
N PHE A 479 -8.43 -4.52 -8.72
CA PHE A 479 -7.44 -4.30 -9.78
C PHE A 479 -7.16 -2.85 -10.10
N ALA A 480 -8.11 -1.94 -9.90
CA ALA A 480 -7.83 -0.51 -9.99
C ALA A 480 -6.86 -0.07 -8.87
N ALA A 481 -7.02 -0.58 -7.64
CA ALA A 481 -6.07 -0.33 -6.55
C ALA A 481 -4.68 -0.90 -6.86
N VAL A 482 -4.62 -2.15 -7.32
CA VAL A 482 -3.36 -2.80 -7.74
C VAL A 482 -2.71 -2.05 -8.89
N GLY A 483 -3.50 -1.58 -9.86
CA GLY A 483 -3.02 -0.76 -10.97
C GLY A 483 -2.38 0.54 -10.50
N MET A 484 -3.07 1.27 -9.62
CA MET A 484 -2.57 2.53 -9.05
C MET A 484 -1.23 2.35 -8.30
N LEU A 485 -1.04 1.21 -7.63
CA LEU A 485 0.17 0.89 -6.88
C LEU A 485 1.18 0.01 -7.63
N ALA A 486 0.90 -0.37 -8.89
CA ALA A 486 1.79 -1.23 -9.66
C ALA A 486 3.18 -0.58 -9.88
N THR A 487 3.22 0.75 -9.99
CA THR A 487 4.44 1.55 -10.16
C THR A 487 4.98 2.12 -8.85
N LEU A 488 4.52 1.61 -7.69
CA LEU A 488 4.91 2.12 -6.38
C LEU A 488 6.43 2.17 -6.18
N GLY A 489 7.19 1.25 -6.78
CA GLY A 489 8.66 1.24 -6.62
C GLY A 489 9.32 2.56 -7.04
N ILE A 490 8.82 3.22 -8.08
CA ILE A 490 9.31 4.54 -8.52
C ILE A 490 8.55 5.69 -7.87
N THR A 491 7.24 5.57 -7.66
CA THR A 491 6.44 6.62 -7.01
C THR A 491 6.89 6.86 -5.57
N LEU A 492 7.24 5.79 -4.84
CA LEU A 492 7.83 5.92 -3.51
C LEU A 492 9.28 6.41 -3.57
N ALA A 493 10.01 6.18 -4.67
CA ALA A 493 11.34 6.77 -4.86
C ALA A 493 11.28 8.30 -4.95
N THR A 494 10.26 8.83 -5.62
CA THR A 494 10.03 10.28 -5.71
C THR A 494 9.56 10.87 -4.39
N ASP A 495 8.77 10.13 -3.61
CA ASP A 495 8.26 10.58 -2.30
C ASP A 495 9.39 10.60 -1.24
N ALA A 496 10.08 9.47 -1.07
CA ALA A 496 11.18 9.34 -0.12
C ALA A 496 12.40 10.22 -0.44
N TYR A 497 12.47 10.77 -1.65
CA TYR A 497 13.48 11.74 -2.05
C TYR A 497 13.38 13.06 -1.26
N GLY A 498 12.16 13.52 -0.94
CA GLY A 498 11.92 14.81 -0.29
C GLY A 498 12.64 14.96 1.06
N PRO A 499 12.36 14.09 2.04
CA PRO A 499 13.03 14.15 3.35
C PRO A 499 14.56 14.05 3.30
N ILE A 500 15.12 13.45 2.24
CA ILE A 500 16.57 13.35 2.05
C ILE A 500 17.15 14.69 1.55
N ALA A 501 16.40 15.38 0.70
CA ALA A 501 16.77 16.71 0.21
C ALA A 501 16.67 17.75 1.34
N ASP A 502 15.63 17.67 2.14
CA ASP A 502 15.39 18.50 3.33
C ASP A 502 16.58 18.40 4.32
N ASN A 503 16.88 17.20 4.79
CA ASN A 503 18.04 16.93 5.65
C ASN A 503 19.39 17.33 5.00
N ALA A 504 19.49 17.34 3.68
CA ALA A 504 20.69 17.83 3.00
C ALA A 504 20.81 19.35 3.08
N GLY A 505 19.68 20.07 3.02
CA GLY A 505 19.59 21.50 3.31
C GLY A 505 20.01 21.81 4.74
N GLY A 506 19.45 21.09 5.72
CA GLY A 506 19.83 21.27 7.12
C GLY A 506 21.31 21.00 7.39
N ASN A 507 21.85 19.94 6.78
CA ASN A 507 23.29 19.66 6.84
C ASN A 507 24.13 20.78 6.20
N ALA A 508 23.69 21.33 5.06
CA ALA A 508 24.41 22.40 4.37
C ALA A 508 24.45 23.70 5.18
N GLU A 509 23.35 24.06 5.83
CA GLU A 509 23.26 25.25 6.68
C GLU A 509 24.11 25.10 7.94
N MET A 510 23.89 24.01 8.70
CA MET A 510 24.67 23.71 9.91
C MET A 510 26.17 23.60 9.63
N ALA A 511 26.57 23.10 8.46
CA ALA A 511 27.97 22.99 8.05
C ALA A 511 28.55 24.31 7.49
N GLY A 512 27.73 25.29 7.11
CA GLY A 512 28.15 26.57 6.54
C GLY A 512 28.72 26.44 5.13
N LEU A 513 28.08 25.64 4.26
CA LEU A 513 28.56 25.37 2.89
C LEU A 513 28.36 26.53 1.89
N GLY A 514 27.66 27.59 2.32
CA GLY A 514 27.43 28.81 1.53
C GLY A 514 26.10 28.81 0.76
N GLU A 515 25.66 30.00 0.35
CA GLU A 515 24.34 30.22 -0.24
C GLU A 515 24.06 29.42 -1.51
N GLU A 516 25.08 29.16 -2.35
CA GLU A 516 24.88 28.41 -3.58
C GLU A 516 24.46 26.97 -3.30
N VAL A 517 25.03 26.35 -2.26
CA VAL A 517 24.68 25.00 -1.85
C VAL A 517 23.28 24.98 -1.24
N ARG A 518 22.96 25.95 -0.36
CA ARG A 518 21.62 26.08 0.23
C ARG A 518 20.54 26.32 -0.83
N LYS A 519 20.76 27.21 -1.81
CA LYS A 519 19.84 27.43 -2.95
C LYS A 519 19.57 26.16 -3.76
N ARG A 520 20.60 25.32 -3.96
CA ARG A 520 20.45 24.03 -4.65
C ARG A 520 19.66 23.04 -3.79
N THR A 521 19.90 22.97 -2.49
CA THR A 521 19.13 22.08 -1.60
C THR A 521 17.70 22.56 -1.41
N ASP A 522 17.44 23.86 -1.29
CA ASP A 522 16.09 24.44 -1.21
C ASP A 522 15.28 24.13 -2.48
N ALA A 523 15.92 24.19 -3.64
CA ALA A 523 15.26 23.78 -4.88
C ALA A 523 14.90 22.30 -4.87
N LEU A 524 15.76 21.45 -4.30
CA LEU A 524 15.49 20.02 -4.17
C LEU A 524 14.40 19.73 -3.13
N ASP A 525 14.36 20.48 -2.03
CA ASP A 525 13.38 20.37 -0.97
C ASP A 525 11.98 20.84 -1.41
N ALA A 526 11.88 22.00 -2.06
CA ALA A 526 10.61 22.48 -2.62
C ALA A 526 9.98 21.46 -3.62
N LEU A 527 10.83 20.79 -4.41
CA LEU A 527 10.41 19.65 -5.23
C LEU A 527 9.91 18.49 -4.36
N GLY A 528 10.67 18.17 -3.31
CA GLY A 528 10.35 17.19 -2.26
C GLY A 528 8.97 17.39 -1.65
N ASN A 529 8.64 18.60 -1.25
CA ASN A 529 7.35 18.99 -0.67
C ASN A 529 6.17 18.69 -1.61
N THR A 530 6.33 18.99 -2.90
CA THR A 530 5.34 18.64 -3.92
C THR A 530 5.23 17.13 -4.11
N THR A 531 6.37 16.42 -4.18
CA THR A 531 6.37 14.96 -4.34
C THR A 531 5.79 14.23 -3.12
N ALA A 532 5.98 14.77 -1.92
CA ALA A 532 5.41 14.22 -0.69
C ALA A 532 3.89 14.38 -0.66
N ALA A 533 3.38 15.51 -1.12
CA ALA A 533 1.95 15.70 -1.28
C ALA A 533 1.35 14.74 -2.32
N THR A 534 1.99 14.60 -3.49
CA THR A 534 1.51 13.67 -4.51
C THR A 534 1.54 12.22 -4.01
N GLY A 535 2.61 11.79 -3.31
CA GLY A 535 2.70 10.48 -2.66
C GLY A 535 1.57 10.23 -1.66
N LYS A 536 1.24 11.21 -0.81
CA LYS A 536 0.06 11.16 0.08
C LYS A 536 -1.25 11.04 -0.69
N GLY A 537 -1.40 11.74 -1.81
CA GLY A 537 -2.55 11.62 -2.71
C GLY A 537 -2.72 10.19 -3.26
N PHE A 538 -1.62 9.57 -3.71
CA PHE A 538 -1.61 8.17 -4.17
C PHE A 538 -1.97 7.20 -3.03
N ALA A 539 -1.44 7.40 -1.83
CA ALA A 539 -1.78 6.59 -0.65
C ALA A 539 -3.28 6.67 -0.34
N ILE A 540 -3.86 7.88 -0.30
CA ILE A 540 -5.29 8.07 -0.02
C ILE A 540 -6.17 7.46 -1.11
N GLY A 541 -5.83 7.70 -2.39
CA GLY A 541 -6.59 7.17 -3.52
C GLY A 541 -6.61 5.64 -3.56
N SER A 542 -5.44 5.02 -3.36
CA SER A 542 -5.33 3.56 -3.33
C SER A 542 -5.93 2.95 -2.07
N ALA A 543 -5.84 3.62 -0.92
CA ALA A 543 -6.50 3.20 0.31
C ALA A 543 -8.03 3.20 0.16
N ALA A 544 -8.62 4.21 -0.49
CA ALA A 544 -10.06 4.24 -0.74
C ALA A 544 -10.53 3.05 -1.61
N LEU A 545 -9.79 2.74 -2.68
CA LEU A 545 -10.09 1.59 -3.54
C LEU A 545 -9.87 0.25 -2.80
N THR A 546 -8.80 0.14 -2.03
CA THR A 546 -8.46 -1.06 -1.25
C THR A 546 -9.47 -1.29 -0.12
N ALA A 547 -9.90 -0.24 0.58
CA ALA A 547 -10.92 -0.33 1.62
C ALA A 547 -12.24 -0.86 1.07
N MET A 548 -12.65 -0.44 -0.14
CA MET A 548 -13.83 -0.99 -0.81
C MET A 548 -13.67 -2.49 -1.11
N ALA A 549 -12.49 -2.91 -1.57
CA ALA A 549 -12.19 -4.33 -1.82
C ALA A 549 -12.19 -5.16 -0.52
N LEU A 550 -11.60 -4.64 0.56
CA LEU A 550 -11.58 -5.28 1.88
C LEU A 550 -12.97 -5.37 2.50
N LEU A 551 -13.80 -4.34 2.33
CA LEU A 551 -15.18 -4.33 2.81
C LEU A 551 -16.03 -5.37 2.08
N ALA A 552 -15.81 -5.56 0.79
CA ALA A 552 -16.39 -6.67 0.03
C ALA A 552 -15.93 -8.04 0.55
N ALA A 553 -14.64 -8.21 0.84
CA ALA A 553 -14.09 -9.43 1.43
C ALA A 553 -14.65 -9.71 2.84
N LEU A 554 -14.89 -8.66 3.63
CA LEU A 554 -15.53 -8.75 4.94
C LEU A 554 -16.95 -9.29 4.82
N PHE A 555 -17.75 -8.79 3.87
CA PHE A 555 -19.10 -9.32 3.65
C PHE A 555 -19.09 -10.79 3.22
N GLY A 556 -18.15 -11.19 2.36
CA GLY A 556 -17.93 -12.60 2.02
C GLY A 556 -17.61 -13.46 3.26
N SER A 557 -16.76 -12.96 4.14
CA SER A 557 -16.37 -13.65 5.38
C SER A 557 -17.53 -13.79 6.37
N ILE A 558 -18.31 -12.72 6.56
CA ILE A 558 -19.53 -12.74 7.39
C ILE A 558 -20.50 -13.81 6.89
N ARG A 559 -20.69 -13.88 5.57
CA ARG A 559 -21.55 -14.89 4.94
C ARG A 559 -21.09 -16.32 5.23
N ILE A 560 -19.78 -16.59 5.12
CA ILE A 560 -19.22 -17.91 5.45
C ILE A 560 -19.48 -18.27 6.92
N TRP A 561 -19.27 -17.33 7.84
CA TRP A 561 -19.51 -17.55 9.27
C TRP A 561 -20.98 -17.78 9.59
N ILE A 562 -21.90 -17.01 8.99
CA ILE A 562 -23.33 -17.23 9.14
C ILE A 562 -23.71 -18.62 8.64
N ALA A 563 -23.17 -19.06 7.49
CA ALA A 563 -23.41 -20.41 6.97
C ALA A 563 -22.89 -21.50 7.91
N ARG A 564 -21.67 -21.31 8.45
CA ARG A 564 -21.06 -22.24 9.41
C ARG A 564 -21.90 -22.36 10.68
N LEU A 565 -22.27 -21.23 11.29
CA LEU A 565 -23.09 -21.20 12.49
C LEU A 565 -24.48 -21.81 12.25
N ALA A 566 -25.05 -21.61 11.06
CA ALA A 566 -26.29 -22.28 10.67
C ALA A 566 -26.12 -23.79 10.49
N SER A 567 -24.99 -24.25 9.95
CA SER A 567 -24.72 -25.69 9.78
C SER A 567 -24.42 -26.42 11.10
N GLU A 568 -23.88 -25.72 12.09
CA GLU A 568 -23.58 -26.26 13.42
C GLU A 568 -24.80 -26.26 14.36
N SER A 569 -25.88 -25.55 14.01
CA SER A 569 -27.10 -25.54 14.80
C SER A 569 -27.99 -26.76 14.53
N ALA A 570 -28.69 -27.23 15.56
CA ALA A 570 -29.50 -28.45 15.50
C ALA A 570 -30.67 -28.36 14.50
N ASP A 571 -31.11 -27.15 14.17
CA ASP A 571 -32.20 -26.84 13.25
C ASP A 571 -31.72 -26.33 11.88
N GLY A 572 -30.40 -26.24 11.66
CA GLY A 572 -29.83 -25.77 10.40
C GLY A 572 -29.99 -24.25 10.18
N LEU A 573 -30.36 -23.52 11.24
CA LEU A 573 -30.70 -22.11 11.24
C LEU A 573 -29.81 -21.31 12.18
N TYR A 574 -29.43 -20.10 11.78
CA TYR A 574 -28.77 -19.12 12.61
C TYR A 574 -29.56 -17.82 12.60
N THR A 575 -29.99 -17.34 13.76
CA THR A 575 -30.86 -16.16 13.86
C THR A 575 -30.10 -14.99 14.49
N VAL A 576 -30.07 -13.86 13.79
CA VAL A 576 -29.52 -12.59 14.29
C VAL A 576 -30.65 -11.57 14.39
N GLY A 577 -31.05 -11.24 15.62
CA GLY A 577 -32.18 -10.35 15.87
C GLY A 577 -33.49 -10.94 15.35
N LYS A 578 -34.02 -10.37 14.26
CA LYS A 578 -35.28 -10.79 13.61
C LYS A 578 -35.07 -11.55 12.30
N VAL A 579 -33.83 -11.77 11.88
CA VAL A 579 -33.50 -12.39 10.59
C VAL A 579 -32.90 -13.76 10.85
N SER A 580 -33.48 -14.79 10.25
CA SER A 580 -32.99 -16.17 10.31
C SER A 580 -32.25 -16.51 9.02
N PHE A 581 -31.17 -17.26 9.14
CA PHE A 581 -30.28 -17.66 8.05
C PHE A 581 -30.14 -19.17 8.01
N PHE A 582 -30.10 -19.81 6.84
CA PHE A 582 -29.88 -21.26 6.71
C PHE A 582 -28.89 -21.61 5.60
N SER A 583 -28.21 -22.76 5.70
CA SER A 583 -27.35 -23.29 4.63
C SER A 583 -27.83 -24.68 4.18
N GLY A 584 -27.89 -24.90 2.86
CA GLY A 584 -28.35 -26.17 2.28
C GLY A 584 -29.88 -26.33 2.18
N GLU A 585 -30.36 -27.56 1.97
CA GLU A 585 -31.78 -27.92 2.05
C GLU A 585 -32.14 -28.22 3.52
N THR A 586 -32.62 -27.22 4.25
CA THR A 586 -33.13 -27.42 5.61
C THR A 586 -34.47 -28.15 5.59
N THR A 587 -34.64 -29.14 6.47
CA THR A 587 -35.92 -29.86 6.67
C THR A 587 -37.05 -29.01 7.28
N LYS A 588 -36.75 -27.77 7.71
CA LYS A 588 -37.70 -26.78 8.17
C LYS A 588 -37.45 -25.47 7.43
N GLN A 589 -38.15 -25.26 6.31
CA GLN A 589 -38.23 -23.93 5.69
C GLN A 589 -39.05 -23.03 6.63
N ILE A 590 -38.37 -22.07 7.26
CA ILE A 590 -39.04 -20.98 7.99
C ILE A 590 -39.28 -19.87 6.97
N GLU A 591 -40.54 -19.55 6.71
CA GLU A 591 -40.97 -18.44 5.84
C GLU A 591 -40.24 -17.15 6.25
N GLY A 592 -39.55 -16.53 5.28
CA GLY A 592 -38.75 -15.32 5.54
C GLY A 592 -37.29 -15.56 5.95
N ALA A 593 -36.83 -16.81 6.12
CA ALA A 593 -35.43 -17.12 6.38
C ALA A 593 -34.57 -16.96 5.11
N ILE A 594 -33.34 -16.50 5.26
CA ILE A 594 -32.44 -16.19 4.15
C ILE A 594 -31.49 -17.37 3.94
N ASN A 595 -31.50 -17.94 2.73
CA ASN A 595 -30.53 -18.93 2.32
C ASN A 595 -29.17 -18.24 2.19
N VAL A 596 -28.21 -18.62 3.03
CA VAL A 596 -26.89 -17.99 3.04
C VAL A 596 -26.16 -18.28 1.73
N THR A 597 -26.40 -19.41 1.09
CA THR A 597 -25.74 -19.84 -0.15
C THR A 597 -26.34 -19.22 -1.40
N THR A 598 -27.61 -18.82 -1.43
CA THR A 598 -28.22 -18.20 -2.63
C THR A 598 -28.65 -16.75 -2.40
N ALA A 599 -28.60 -16.28 -1.15
CA ALA A 599 -29.21 -15.03 -0.68
C ALA A 599 -30.71 -14.91 -1.01
N SER A 600 -31.38 -16.02 -1.31
CA SER A 600 -32.82 -16.06 -1.55
C SER A 600 -33.57 -16.17 -0.22
N ILE A 601 -34.73 -15.54 -0.14
CA ILE A 601 -35.65 -15.70 0.99
C ILE A 601 -36.45 -16.99 0.76
N ALA A 602 -36.58 -17.83 1.78
CA ALA A 602 -37.46 -18.98 1.75
C ALA A 602 -38.91 -18.48 1.71
N ASP A 603 -39.62 -18.88 0.65
CA ASP A 603 -41.04 -18.64 0.46
C ASP A 603 -41.90 -19.31 1.54
#